data_AF-A0A7V9N276-F1
#
_entry.id   AF-A0A7V9N276-F1
#
_cell.length_a   1.000
_cell.length_b   1.000
_cell.length_c   1.000
_cell.angle_alpha   90.00
_cell.angle_beta   90.00
_cell.angle_gamma   90.00
#
_symmetry.space_group_name_H-M   'P 1'
#
loop_
_entity.id
_entity.type
_entity.pdbx_description
1 polymer ?
#
loop_
_entity_poly.entity_id
_entity_poly.type
_entity_poly.pdbx_seq_one_letter_code
_entity_poly.pdbx_strand_id
1 'polypeptide(L)'
;MILRIPRRKSTPERWQAALARARNEGVEVRQLVGSGGWIATSGTDRQLAYELAVTGGVVHGCACPAALHEDPVCKHRAAYWVSLGVVDPEQIDTVSPLAA
;
A
#
# COMPACT_ATOMS: atom_id res chain seq x y z
N MET A 1 -15.16 -14.38 -22.88
CA MET A 1 -14.91 -15.07 -21.60
C MET A 1 -13.96 -14.21 -20.78
N ILE A 2 -14.42 -13.66 -19.65
CA ILE A 2 -13.55 -12.95 -18.73
C ILE A 2 -12.95 -14.03 -17.83
N LEU A 3 -11.68 -14.39 -18.05
CA LEU A 3 -10.94 -15.23 -17.11
C LEU A 3 -10.85 -14.46 -15.80
N ARG A 4 -11.68 -14.87 -14.83
CA ARG A 4 -11.65 -14.34 -13.47
C ARG A 4 -10.38 -14.89 -12.81
N ILE A 5 -9.26 -14.19 -13.02
CA ILE A 5 -8.01 -14.52 -12.33
C ILE A 5 -8.32 -14.41 -10.83
N PRO A 6 -8.13 -15.48 -10.03
CA PRO A 6 -8.41 -15.41 -8.60
C PRO A 6 -7.59 -14.29 -7.98
N ARG A 7 -8.26 -13.39 -7.24
CA ARG A 7 -7.59 -12.32 -6.49
C ARG A 7 -6.51 -12.95 -5.62
N ARG A 8 -5.29 -12.43 -5.72
CA ARG A 8 -4.19 -12.89 -4.85
C ARG A 8 -4.55 -12.53 -3.42
N LYS A 9 -4.48 -13.50 -2.48
CA LYS A 9 -4.82 -13.28 -1.07
C LYS A 9 -3.92 -12.22 -0.43
N SER A 10 -4.44 -11.37 0.46
CA SER A 10 -3.56 -10.70 1.42
C SER A 10 -3.09 -11.74 2.42
N THR A 11 -1.80 -11.77 2.70
CA THR A 11 -1.26 -12.59 3.79
C THR A 11 -0.16 -11.79 4.47
N PRO A 12 0.14 -12.06 5.75
CA PRO A 12 1.22 -11.39 6.46
C PRO A 12 2.56 -11.46 5.72
N GLU A 13 2.90 -12.60 5.12
CA GLU A 13 4.16 -12.79 4.39
C GLU A 13 4.25 -11.88 3.17
N ARG A 14 3.12 -11.67 2.46
CA ARG A 14 3.07 -10.75 1.32
C ARG A 14 3.23 -9.30 1.76
N TRP A 15 2.62 -8.92 2.87
CA TRP A 15 2.81 -7.59 3.46
C TRP A 15 4.26 -7.37 3.89
N GLN A 16 4.88 -8.36 4.51
CA GLN A 16 6.29 -8.34 4.88
C GLN A 16 7.20 -8.19 3.64
N ALA A 17 6.95 -8.97 2.58
CA ALA A 17 7.70 -8.87 1.34
C ALA A 17 7.47 -7.54 0.60
N ALA A 18 6.26 -6.99 0.67
CA ALA A 18 5.96 -5.66 0.12
C ALA A 18 6.68 -4.56 0.90
N LEU A 19 6.74 -4.65 2.24
CA LEU A 19 7.45 -3.72 3.09
C LEU A 19 8.97 -3.79 2.89
N ALA A 20 9.53 -5.01 2.77
CA ALA A 20 10.94 -5.20 2.46
C ALA A 20 11.32 -4.51 1.14
N ARG A 21 10.49 -4.65 0.10
CA ARG A 21 10.66 -3.92 -1.16
C ARG A 21 10.53 -2.41 -1.00
N ALA A 22 9.53 -1.94 -0.24
CA ALA A 22 9.34 -0.52 0.03
C ALA A 22 10.58 0.11 0.67
N ARG A 23 11.16 -0.57 1.67
CA ARG A 23 12.39 -0.14 2.36
C ARG A 23 13.59 -0.15 1.43
N ASN A 24 13.79 -1.23 0.68
CA ASN A 24 14.90 -1.37 -0.26
C ASN A 24 14.90 -0.29 -1.35
N GLU A 25 13.71 0.09 -1.81
CA GLU A 25 13.54 1.10 -2.86
C GLU A 25 13.43 2.54 -2.30
N GLY A 26 13.44 2.73 -0.98
CA GLY A 26 13.32 4.04 -0.35
C GLY A 26 11.96 4.71 -0.60
N VAL A 27 10.88 3.92 -0.58
CA VAL A 27 9.51 4.44 -0.65
C VAL A 27 9.20 5.23 0.61
N GLU A 28 8.78 6.47 0.44
CA GLU A 28 8.36 7.38 1.50
C GLU A 28 6.88 7.69 1.36
N VAL A 29 6.21 7.86 2.50
CA VAL A 29 4.79 8.24 2.56
C VAL A 29 4.67 9.59 3.25
N ARG A 30 3.89 10.49 2.65
CA ARG A 30 3.72 11.86 3.12
C ARG A 30 2.26 12.27 3.03
N GLN A 31 1.84 13.12 3.97
CA GLN A 31 0.53 13.78 3.92
C GLN A 31 0.67 15.19 3.34
N LEU A 32 -0.27 15.58 2.50
CA LEU A 32 -0.39 16.92 1.94
C LEU A 32 -1.06 17.85 2.95
N VAL A 33 -0.33 18.85 3.42
CA VAL A 33 -0.76 19.75 4.52
C VAL A 33 -2.03 20.57 4.20
N GLY A 34 -2.34 20.79 2.93
CA GLY A 34 -3.54 21.55 2.51
C GLY A 34 -4.79 20.70 2.26
N SER A 35 -4.65 19.49 1.72
CA SER A 35 -5.78 18.64 1.35
C SER A 35 -6.02 17.48 2.32
N GLY A 36 -5.05 17.18 3.19
CA GLY A 36 -5.02 15.97 3.99
C GLY A 36 -4.80 14.68 3.17
N GLY A 37 -4.63 14.80 1.85
CA GLY A 37 -4.37 13.68 0.95
C GLY A 37 -3.03 13.00 1.23
N TRP A 38 -2.92 11.73 0.86
CA TRP A 38 -1.72 10.93 1.12
C TRP A 38 -1.06 10.53 -0.19
N ILE A 39 0.27 10.62 -0.22
CA ILE A 39 1.08 10.21 -1.36
C ILE A 39 2.19 9.25 -0.92
N ALA A 40 2.58 8.36 -1.82
CA ALA A 40 3.74 7.49 -1.67
C ALA A 40 4.68 7.68 -2.86
N THR A 41 5.98 7.85 -2.62
CA THR A 41 6.95 8.01 -3.71
C THR A 41 7.10 6.72 -4.53
N SER A 42 7.45 6.88 -5.81
CA SER A 42 7.84 5.74 -6.63
C SER A 42 9.25 5.28 -6.26
N GLY A 43 9.39 3.96 -6.08
CA GLY A 43 10.69 3.34 -5.78
C GLY A 43 11.69 3.33 -6.94
N THR A 44 11.24 3.59 -8.18
CA THR A 44 12.10 3.64 -9.37
C THR A 44 12.37 5.06 -9.87
N ASP A 45 11.51 6.02 -9.55
CA ASP A 45 11.65 7.43 -9.93
C ASP A 45 11.15 8.32 -8.80
N ARG A 46 12.07 8.97 -8.09
CA ARG A 46 11.75 9.78 -6.91
C ARG A 46 11.02 11.08 -7.21
N GLN A 47 10.92 11.49 -8.48
CA GLN A 47 10.13 12.66 -8.90
C GLN A 47 8.63 12.32 -9.00
N LEU A 48 8.28 11.03 -9.02
CA LEU A 48 6.90 10.57 -9.14
C LEU A 48 6.35 10.12 -7.78
N ALA A 49 5.05 10.34 -7.59
CA ALA A 49 4.31 9.86 -6.44
C ALA A 49 2.97 9.28 -6.85
N TYR A 50 2.51 8.29 -6.11
CA TYR A 50 1.20 7.68 -6.24
C TYR A 50 0.29 8.19 -5.13
N GLU A 51 -0.92 8.59 -5.49
CA GLU A 51 -1.96 8.90 -4.52
C GLU A 51 -2.41 7.64 -3.77
N LEU A 52 -2.63 7.79 -2.47
CA LEU A 52 -3.22 6.78 -1.59
C LEU A 52 -4.64 7.20 -1.24
N ALA A 53 -5.59 6.29 -1.44
CA ALA A 53 -6.96 6.50 -1.02
C ALA A 53 -7.07 6.12 0.46
N VAL A 54 -7.15 7.14 1.32
CA VAL A 54 -7.16 7.00 2.78
C VAL A 54 -8.43 7.63 3.34
N THR A 55 -9.11 6.93 4.23
CA THR A 55 -10.29 7.44 4.93
C THR A 55 -10.26 6.96 6.37
N GLY A 56 -10.41 7.87 7.34
CA GLY A 56 -10.38 7.54 8.77
C GLY A 56 -9.08 6.87 9.23
N GLY A 57 -7.94 7.20 8.60
CA GLY A 57 -6.64 6.58 8.89
C GLY A 57 -6.43 5.21 8.24
N VAL A 58 -7.41 4.70 7.49
CA VAL A 58 -7.33 3.40 6.81
C VAL A 58 -7.07 3.60 5.31
N VAL A 59 -6.03 2.96 4.79
CA VAL A 59 -5.76 2.94 3.34
C VAL A 59 -6.55 1.83 2.65
N HIS A 60 -7.39 2.20 1.69
CA HIS A 60 -8.24 1.29 0.92
C HIS A 60 -7.91 1.29 -0.57
N GLY A 61 -7.00 2.15 -1.03
CA GLY A 61 -6.57 2.19 -2.42
C GLY A 61 -5.19 2.80 -2.62
N CYS A 62 -4.63 2.57 -3.80
CA CYS A 62 -3.38 3.18 -4.24
C CYS A 62 -3.41 3.32 -5.77
N ALA A 63 -2.89 4.41 -6.31
CA ALA A 63 -2.80 4.63 -7.76
C ALA A 63 -1.70 3.80 -8.46
N CYS A 64 -1.01 2.91 -7.74
CA CYS A 64 0.09 2.13 -8.31
C CYS A 64 -0.37 0.95 -9.18
N PRO A 65 0.47 0.44 -10.09
CA PRO A 65 0.12 -0.68 -10.96
C PRO A 65 -0.40 -1.92 -10.20
N ALA A 66 0.17 -2.26 -9.04
CA ALA A 66 -0.30 -3.42 -8.28
C ALA A 66 -1.78 -3.29 -7.87
N ALA A 67 -2.18 -2.11 -7.38
CA ALA A 67 -3.56 -1.86 -6.99
C ALA A 67 -4.49 -1.70 -8.19
N LEU A 68 -4.02 -1.13 -9.32
CA LEU A 68 -4.77 -1.09 -10.58
C LEU A 68 -5.07 -2.50 -11.13
N HIS A 69 -4.19 -3.47 -10.89
CA HIS A 69 -4.41 -4.87 -11.19
C HIS A 69 -5.09 -5.64 -10.05
N GLU A 70 -5.80 -4.92 -9.17
CA GLU A 70 -6.58 -5.47 -8.06
C GLU A 70 -5.79 -6.33 -7.06
N ASP A 71 -4.47 -6.10 -6.95
CA ASP A 71 -3.69 -6.73 -5.90
C ASP A 71 -4.04 -6.08 -4.55
N PRO A 72 -4.43 -6.83 -3.52
CA PRO A 72 -4.69 -6.27 -2.20
C PRO A 72 -3.42 -5.81 -1.49
N VAL A 73 -2.24 -6.25 -1.93
CA VAL A 73 -0.95 -5.91 -1.31
C VAL A 73 -0.09 -5.10 -2.27
N CYS A 74 0.38 -3.93 -1.84
CA CYS A 74 1.41 -3.18 -2.55
C CYS A 74 2.40 -2.53 -1.58
N LYS A 75 3.61 -2.25 -2.06
CA LYS A 75 4.69 -1.63 -1.28
C LYS A 75 4.28 -0.26 -0.68
N HIS A 76 3.46 0.52 -1.41
CA HIS A 76 3.02 1.84 -0.97
C HIS A 76 2.05 1.77 0.22
N ARG A 77 1.06 0.86 0.17
CA ARG A 77 0.16 0.62 1.32
C ARG A 77 0.93 0.06 2.52
N ALA A 78 1.89 -0.83 2.28
CA ALA A 78 2.74 -1.37 3.33
C ALA A 78 3.53 -0.25 4.03
N ALA A 79 4.10 0.67 3.24
CA ALA A 79 4.82 1.83 3.76
C ALA A 79 3.89 2.78 4.54
N TYR A 80 2.65 2.97 4.08
CA TYR A 80 1.67 3.81 4.78
C TYR A 80 1.37 3.29 6.19
N TRP A 81 1.12 1.99 6.32
CA TRP A 81 0.86 1.39 7.63
C TRP A 81 2.02 1.60 8.60
N VAL A 82 3.26 1.43 8.12
CA VAL A 82 4.46 1.71 8.92
C VAL A 82 4.58 3.19 9.27
N SER A 83 4.19 4.11 8.38
CA SER A 83 4.20 5.54 8.68
C SER A 83 3.22 5.93 9.79
N LEU A 84 2.16 5.14 10.00
CA LEU A 84 1.23 5.27 11.13
C LEU A 84 1.66 4.49 12.39
N GLY A 85 2.85 3.88 12.38
CA GLY A 85 3.37 3.09 13.51
C GLY A 85 2.91 1.62 13.52
N VAL A 86 2.15 1.17 12.51
CA VAL A 86 1.78 -0.24 12.36
C VAL A 86 2.93 -0.97 11.68
N VAL A 87 3.76 -1.64 12.48
CA VAL A 87 5.00 -2.29 12.03
C VAL A 87 4.87 -3.80 11.84
N ASP A 88 3.82 -4.40 12.37
CA ASP A 88 3.59 -5.85 12.34
C ASP A 88 2.69 -6.24 11.14
N PRO A 89 3.19 -7.05 10.20
CA PRO A 89 2.41 -7.53 9.06
C PRO A 89 1.13 -8.29 9.42
N GLU A 90 1.09 -8.97 10.57
CA GLU A 90 -0.13 -9.66 11.03
C GLU A 90 -1.23 -8.67 11.42
N GLN A 91 -0.83 -7.54 12.03
CA GLN A 91 -1.74 -6.45 12.33
C GLN A 91 -2.26 -5.81 11.06
N ILE A 92 -1.40 -5.62 10.04
CA ILE A 92 -1.79 -5.06 8.74
C ILE A 92 -2.84 -5.94 8.07
N ASP A 93 -2.64 -7.25 8.05
CA ASP A 93 -3.61 -8.18 7.46
C ASP A 93 -4.98 -8.11 8.18
N THR A 94 -4.96 -7.94 9.51
CA THR A 94 -6.18 -7.84 10.32
C THR A 94 -6.93 -6.51 10.13
N VAL A 95 -6.21 -5.39 9.99
CA VAL A 95 -6.82 -4.04 9.89
C VAL A 95 -7.03 -3.57 8.45
N SER A 96 -6.44 -4.25 7.47
CA SER A 96 -6.56 -3.89 6.06
C SER A 96 -7.96 -4.25 5.55
N PRO A 97 -8.77 -3.28 5.09
CA PRO A 97 -10.11 -3.57 4.55
C PRO A 97 -10.05 -4.34 3.22
N LEU A 98 -8.86 -4.50 2.66
CA LEU A 98 -8.60 -5.25 1.42
C LEU A 98 -8.14 -6.67 1.68
N ALA A 99 -8.15 -7.10 2.95
CA ALA A 99 -7.73 -8.45 3.32
C ALA A 99 -8.82 -9.52 3.14
N ALA A 100 -10.07 -9.10 2.94
CA ALA A 100 -11.23 -9.96 2.71
C ALA A 100 -11.49 -10.22 1.21
#